data_AF-A0A2T3GNS1-F1
#
_entry.id   AF-A0A2T3GNS1-F1
#
_cell.length_a   1.000
_cell.length_b   1.000
_cell.length_c   1.000
_cell.angle_alpha   90.00
_cell.angle_beta   90.00
_cell.angle_gamma   90.00
#
_symmetry.space_group_name_H-M   'P 1'
#
loop_
_entity.id
_entity.type
_entity.pdbx_description
1 polymer ?
#
loop_
_entity_poly.entity_id
_entity_poly.type
_entity_poly.pdbx_seq_one_letter_code
_entity_poly.pdbx_strand_id
1 'polypeptide(L)'
;MSAAFYGTLDAANTYFVDRDNAAWAATGDSERTAALVRGSQVVDGLYESRFPGLRAGGYDQALSWPRKVARTANGEAVPEDVVPLPITYAAYEAAAVELAEPGSLTPVVTAAQTVKREKVGPLETEYVAAGSPADIISSARPVMTILDGLLYPFLRPVLPGILVV
;
A
#
# COMPACT_ATOMS: atom_id res chain seq x y z
N MET A 1 -4.44 1.31 -23.93
CA MET A 1 -5.20 1.35 -22.66
C MET A 1 -4.20 1.10 -21.56
N SER A 2 -4.04 2.01 -20.59
CA SER A 2 -3.10 1.80 -19.47
C SER A 2 -3.59 0.64 -18.60
N ALA A 3 -2.67 -0.17 -18.06
CA ALA A 3 -3.01 -1.25 -17.15
C ALA A 3 -3.67 -0.70 -15.87
N ALA A 4 -4.73 -1.35 -15.40
CA ALA A 4 -5.48 -0.93 -14.21
C ALA A 4 -4.91 -1.51 -12.90
N PHE A 5 -4.06 -2.54 -12.99
CA PHE A 5 -3.42 -3.22 -11.88
C PHE A 5 -2.09 -3.84 -12.32
N TYR A 6 -1.24 -4.20 -11.37
CA TYR A 6 0.05 -4.86 -11.63
C TYR A 6 -0.13 -6.34 -11.97
N GLY A 7 0.59 -6.82 -12.99
CA GLY A 7 0.55 -8.22 -13.41
C GLY A 7 -0.70 -8.59 -14.23
N THR A 8 -1.13 -9.84 -14.13
CA THR A 8 -2.31 -10.37 -14.83
C THR A 8 -3.13 -11.24 -13.88
N LEU A 9 -4.42 -11.44 -14.18
CA LEU A 9 -5.27 -12.32 -13.38
C LEU A 9 -4.72 -13.76 -13.34
N ASP A 10 -4.23 -14.27 -14.48
CA ASP A 10 -3.65 -15.61 -14.59
C ASP A 10 -2.38 -15.77 -13.74
N ALA A 11 -1.50 -14.76 -13.75
CA ALA A 11 -0.31 -14.76 -12.92
C ALA A 11 -0.66 -14.65 -11.42
N ALA A 12 -1.70 -13.87 -11.07
CA ALA A 12 -2.20 -13.82 -9.69
C ALA A 12 -2.78 -15.17 -9.25
N ASN A 13 -3.56 -15.83 -10.10
CA ASN A 13 -4.10 -17.16 -9.81
C ASN A 13 -2.97 -18.17 -9.56
N THR A 14 -1.95 -18.18 -10.42
CA THR A 14 -0.76 -19.03 -10.21
C THR A 14 -0.07 -18.72 -8.88
N TYR A 15 0.16 -17.44 -8.59
CA TYR A 15 0.80 -16.97 -7.36
C TYR A 15 0.09 -17.44 -6.09
N PHE A 16 -1.25 -17.45 -6.11
CA PHE A 16 -2.08 -17.86 -4.98
C PHE A 16 -2.30 -19.36 -4.88
N VAL A 17 -2.24 -20.09 -6.00
CA VAL A 17 -2.18 -21.56 -6.01
C VAL A 17 -0.91 -22.05 -5.31
N ASP A 18 0.24 -21.44 -5.61
CA ASP A 18 1.53 -21.78 -4.97
C ASP A 18 1.53 -21.55 -3.44
N ARG A 19 0.56 -20.77 -2.92
CA ARG A 19 0.39 -20.43 -1.50
C ARG A 19 -0.80 -21.12 -0.85
N ASP A 20 -1.50 -21.99 -1.57
CA ASP A 20 -2.70 -22.68 -1.09
C ASP A 20 -3.77 -21.70 -0.54
N ASN A 21 -3.97 -20.57 -1.21
CA ASN A 21 -4.94 -19.57 -0.77
C ASN A 21 -6.37 -19.97 -1.19
N ALA A 22 -7.04 -20.74 -0.34
CA ALA A 22 -8.39 -21.24 -0.58
C ALA A 22 -9.45 -20.12 -0.76
N ALA A 23 -9.31 -18.99 -0.06
CA ALA A 23 -10.25 -17.87 -0.18
C ALA A 23 -10.16 -17.22 -1.57
N TRP A 24 -8.95 -17.04 -2.09
CA TRP A 24 -8.74 -16.60 -3.46
C TRP A 24 -9.35 -17.60 -4.44
N ALA A 25 -9.05 -18.90 -4.28
CA ALA A 25 -9.53 -19.98 -5.16
C ALA A 25 -11.07 -20.10 -5.22
N ALA A 26 -11.77 -19.77 -4.12
CA ALA A 26 -13.23 -19.84 -4.03
C ALA A 26 -13.97 -18.66 -4.68
N THR A 27 -13.26 -17.61 -5.09
CA THR A 27 -13.85 -16.35 -5.55
C THR A 27 -13.90 -16.24 -7.08
N GLY A 28 -14.86 -15.49 -7.64
CA GLY A 28 -15.00 -15.28 -9.08
C GLY A 28 -13.94 -14.34 -9.68
N ASP A 29 -13.70 -14.47 -10.98
CA ASP A 29 -12.70 -13.68 -11.70
C ASP A 29 -13.00 -12.18 -11.70
N SER A 30 -14.28 -11.79 -11.69
CA SER A 30 -14.71 -10.39 -11.56
C SER A 30 -14.25 -9.78 -10.23
N GLU A 31 -14.49 -10.47 -9.12
CA GLU A 31 -14.15 -10.00 -7.78
C GLU A 31 -12.64 -10.01 -7.57
N ARG A 32 -11.94 -11.04 -8.04
CA ARG A 32 -10.46 -11.09 -8.04
C ARG A 32 -9.86 -9.93 -8.82
N THR A 33 -10.38 -9.64 -10.01
CA THR A 33 -9.91 -8.51 -10.83
C THR A 33 -10.15 -7.18 -10.12
N ALA A 34 -11.32 -6.99 -9.50
CA ALA A 34 -11.60 -5.79 -8.72
C ALA A 34 -10.68 -5.65 -7.50
N ALA A 35 -10.33 -6.77 -6.84
CA ALA A 35 -9.38 -6.78 -5.74
C ALA A 35 -7.95 -6.48 -6.21
N LEU A 36 -7.51 -6.94 -7.38
CA LEU A 36 -6.20 -6.60 -7.96
C LEU A 36 -6.05 -5.11 -8.23
N VAL A 37 -7.13 -4.46 -8.70
CA VAL A 37 -7.18 -3.00 -8.86
C VAL A 37 -6.97 -2.31 -7.52
N ARG A 38 -7.73 -2.69 -6.48
CA ARG A 38 -7.58 -2.12 -5.14
C ARG A 38 -6.19 -2.38 -4.55
N GLY A 39 -5.68 -3.61 -4.65
CA GLY A 39 -4.35 -3.99 -4.17
C GLY A 39 -3.23 -3.18 -4.84
N SER A 40 -3.33 -2.92 -6.14
CA SER A 40 -2.37 -2.07 -6.85
C SER A 40 -2.43 -0.61 -6.41
N GLN A 41 -3.64 -0.08 -6.19
CA GLN A 41 -3.85 1.27 -5.66
C GLN A 41 -3.31 1.43 -4.24
N VAL A 42 -3.39 0.39 -3.41
CA VAL A 42 -2.80 0.38 -2.07
C VAL A 42 -1.28 0.49 -2.15
N VAL A 43 -0.63 -0.32 -3.00
CA VAL A 43 0.83 -0.25 -3.18
C VAL A 43 1.26 1.14 -3.65
N ASP A 44 0.58 1.69 -4.65
CA ASP A 44 0.90 3.02 -5.17
C ASP A 44 0.65 4.11 -4.12
N GLY A 45 -0.52 4.12 -3.49
CA GLY A 45 -0.88 5.12 -2.49
C GLY A 45 0.02 5.13 -1.25
N LEU A 46 0.52 3.97 -0.83
CA LEU A 46 1.35 3.84 0.39
C LEU A 46 2.86 4.02 0.14
N TYR A 47 3.33 3.68 -1.06
CA TYR A 47 4.77 3.56 -1.32
C TYR A 47 5.29 4.50 -2.42
N GLU A 48 4.43 5.15 -3.19
CA GLU A 48 4.87 6.00 -4.31
C GLU A 48 5.89 7.07 -3.89
N SER A 49 5.67 7.73 -2.76
CA SER A 49 6.57 8.78 -2.24
C SER A 49 7.97 8.26 -1.93
N ARG A 50 8.10 6.96 -1.67
CA ARG A 50 9.36 6.27 -1.35
C ARG A 50 9.97 5.53 -2.54
N PHE A 51 9.25 5.37 -3.66
CA PHE A 51 9.83 4.71 -4.83
C PHE A 51 10.97 5.52 -5.46
N PRO A 52 12.06 4.86 -5.90
CA PRO A 52 13.19 5.50 -6.58
C PRO A 52 12.75 6.02 -7.96
N GLY A 53 13.53 6.95 -8.51
CA GLY A 53 13.30 7.47 -9.85
C GLY A 53 11.97 8.21 -10.02
N LEU A 54 11.46 8.24 -11.26
CA LEU A 54 10.24 8.92 -11.67
C LEU A 54 9.39 7.99 -12.54
N ARG A 55 8.05 8.18 -12.59
CA ARG A 55 7.18 7.44 -13.52
C ARG A 55 7.71 7.58 -14.96
N ALA A 56 7.86 6.45 -15.67
CA ALA A 56 8.41 6.44 -17.02
C ALA A 56 7.49 7.18 -18.01
N GLY A 57 6.18 6.93 -17.91
CA GLY A 57 5.12 7.58 -18.68
C GLY A 57 4.67 8.94 -18.16
N GLY A 58 5.37 9.55 -17.19
CA GLY A 58 5.02 10.86 -16.64
C GLY A 58 3.78 10.85 -15.75
N TYR A 59 3.10 11.99 -15.64
CA TYR A 59 2.00 12.20 -14.69
C TYR A 59 0.71 11.46 -15.09
N ASP A 60 0.51 11.18 -16.38
CA ASP A 60 -0.66 10.46 -16.92
C ASP A 60 -0.54 8.93 -16.82
N GLN A 61 0.62 8.42 -16.38
CA GLN A 61 0.79 6.98 -16.12
C GLN A 61 -0.09 6.59 -14.92
N ALA A 62 -1.02 5.64 -15.11
CA ALA A 62 -1.98 5.28 -14.06
C ALA A 62 -1.33 4.62 -12.83
N LEU A 63 -0.42 3.67 -13.06
CA LEU A 63 0.32 2.97 -12.01
C LEU A 63 1.66 3.66 -11.72
N SER A 64 2.21 3.49 -10.52
CA SER A 64 3.50 4.10 -10.16
C SER A 64 4.70 3.50 -10.90
N TRP A 65 4.62 2.25 -11.34
CA TRP A 65 5.61 1.56 -12.17
C TRP A 65 5.07 1.31 -13.59
N PRO A 66 5.92 1.30 -14.63
CA PRO A 66 7.38 1.34 -14.59
C PRO A 66 7.97 2.74 -14.36
N ARG A 67 9.29 2.81 -14.10
CA ARG A 67 9.98 4.03 -13.67
C ARG A 67 11.33 4.23 -14.35
N LYS A 68 11.62 5.48 -14.70
CA LYS A 68 12.92 5.93 -15.22
C LYS A 68 13.89 6.28 -14.10
N VAL A 69 15.19 6.11 -14.37
CA VAL A 69 16.30 6.33 -13.41
C VAL A 69 16.08 5.68 -12.03
N ALA A 70 15.33 4.58 -11.98
CA ALA A 70 15.08 3.84 -10.77
C ALA A 70 16.27 2.94 -10.43
N ARG A 71 16.64 2.90 -9.14
CA ARG A 71 17.69 2.04 -8.62
C ARG A 71 17.18 1.29 -7.40
N THR A 72 17.61 0.04 -7.24
CA THR A 72 17.34 -0.74 -6.03
C THR A 72 18.06 -0.14 -4.83
N ALA A 73 17.72 -0.56 -3.61
CA ALA A 73 18.39 -0.18 -2.38
C ALA A 73 19.89 -0.53 -2.39
N ASN A 74 20.29 -1.52 -3.20
CA ASN A 74 21.68 -1.93 -3.40
C ASN A 74 22.38 -1.15 -4.53
N GLY A 75 21.69 -0.22 -5.20
CA GLY A 75 22.24 0.64 -6.25
C GLY A 75 22.12 0.10 -7.69
N GLU A 76 21.54 -1.08 -7.88
CA GLU A 76 21.34 -1.69 -9.20
C GLU A 76 20.31 -0.91 -10.01
N ALA A 77 20.58 -0.69 -11.29
CA ALA A 77 19.63 -0.01 -12.18
C ALA A 77 18.45 -0.93 -12.51
N VAL A 78 17.24 -0.40 -12.39
CA VAL A 78 16.01 -1.07 -12.85
C VAL A 78 15.69 -0.57 -14.26
N PRO A 79 15.46 -1.46 -15.24
CA PRO A 79 15.08 -1.06 -16.59
C PRO A 79 13.78 -0.25 -16.61
N GLU A 80 13.70 0.75 -17.50
CA GLU A 80 12.61 1.74 -17.51
C GLU A 80 11.27 1.22 -18.05
N ASP A 81 11.29 0.04 -18.67
CA ASP A 81 10.15 -0.69 -19.22
C ASP A 81 9.72 -1.87 -18.34
N VAL A 82 10.37 -2.06 -17.19
CA VAL A 82 10.13 -3.19 -16.29
C VAL A 82 9.37 -2.76 -15.04
N VAL A 83 8.36 -3.54 -14.70
CA VAL A 83 7.75 -3.55 -13.36
C VAL A 83 8.44 -4.65 -12.55
N PRO A 84 9.15 -4.32 -11.45
CA PRO A 84 9.80 -5.34 -10.64
C PRO A 84 8.80 -6.33 -10.05
N LEU A 85 9.15 -7.61 -10.07
CA LEU A 85 8.29 -8.68 -9.59
C LEU A 85 7.81 -8.49 -8.13
N PRO A 86 8.64 -7.96 -7.20
CA PRO A 86 8.16 -7.68 -5.84
C PRO A 86 7.08 -6.60 -5.76
N ILE A 87 7.02 -5.64 -6.70
CA ILE A 87 5.90 -4.69 -6.79
C ILE A 87 4.61 -5.43 -7.12
N THR A 88 4.66 -6.31 -8.11
CA THR A 88 3.51 -7.12 -8.53
C THR A 88 3.04 -8.05 -7.40
N TYR A 89 3.97 -8.71 -6.70
CA TYR A 89 3.63 -9.58 -5.57
C TYR A 89 3.07 -8.81 -4.39
N ALA A 90 3.59 -7.61 -4.10
CA ALA A 90 3.01 -6.74 -3.08
C ALA A 90 1.56 -6.37 -3.44
N ALA A 91 1.28 -6.09 -4.72
CA ALA A 91 -0.07 -5.80 -5.18
C ALA A 91 -1.00 -7.02 -5.06
N TYR A 92 -0.49 -8.23 -5.29
CA TYR A 92 -1.25 -9.46 -5.07
C TYR A 92 -1.56 -9.64 -3.59
N GLU A 93 -0.58 -9.58 -2.70
CA GLU A 93 -0.81 -9.72 -1.25
C GLU A 93 -1.83 -8.69 -0.74
N ALA A 94 -1.73 -7.42 -1.18
CA ALA A 94 -2.74 -6.40 -0.88
C ALA A 94 -4.12 -6.73 -1.45
N ALA A 95 -4.17 -7.30 -2.67
CA ALA A 95 -5.42 -7.74 -3.29
C ALA A 95 -6.10 -8.87 -2.50
N ALA A 96 -5.35 -9.80 -1.91
CA ALA A 96 -5.95 -10.86 -1.09
C ALA A 96 -6.70 -10.29 0.13
N VAL A 97 -6.15 -9.27 0.78
CA VAL A 97 -6.80 -8.57 1.90
C VAL A 97 -8.00 -7.77 1.42
N GLU A 98 -7.85 -7.03 0.32
CA GLU A 98 -8.92 -6.26 -0.31
C GLU A 98 -10.05 -7.12 -0.91
N LEU A 99 -9.80 -8.41 -1.16
CA LEU A 99 -10.81 -9.38 -1.57
C LEU A 99 -11.67 -9.80 -0.38
N ALA A 100 -11.05 -10.00 0.80
CA ALA A 100 -11.74 -10.38 2.02
C ALA A 100 -12.52 -9.22 2.64
N GLU A 101 -11.91 -8.03 2.68
CA GLU A 101 -12.53 -6.82 3.23
C GLU A 101 -12.18 -5.59 2.35
N PRO A 102 -13.04 -5.29 1.34
CA PRO A 102 -12.81 -4.17 0.44
C PRO A 102 -12.70 -2.83 1.18
N GLY A 103 -11.63 -2.07 0.91
CA GLY A 103 -11.34 -0.77 1.50
C GLY A 103 -10.63 -0.80 2.85
N SER A 104 -10.32 -1.98 3.39
CA SER A 104 -9.65 -2.13 4.69
C SER A 104 -8.26 -1.51 4.72
N LEU A 105 -7.52 -1.52 3.61
CA LEU A 105 -6.17 -0.95 3.55
C LEU A 105 -6.18 0.56 3.25
N THR A 106 -7.30 1.13 2.85
CA THR A 106 -7.47 2.57 2.59
C THR A 106 -8.73 3.12 3.27
N PRO A 107 -8.85 2.98 4.61
CA PRO A 107 -10.07 3.35 5.31
C PRO A 107 -10.29 4.85 5.29
N VAL A 108 -11.54 5.27 5.07
CA VAL A 108 -11.96 6.66 5.25
C VAL A 108 -12.20 6.91 6.73
N VAL A 109 -11.24 7.54 7.39
CA VAL A 109 -11.34 7.88 8.82
C VAL A 109 -11.89 9.29 8.97
N THR A 110 -13.04 9.43 9.64
CA THR A 110 -13.50 10.73 10.14
C THR A 110 -13.02 10.86 11.57
N ALA A 111 -12.10 11.79 11.83
CA ALA A 111 -11.70 12.08 13.20
C ALA A 111 -12.92 12.63 13.96
N ALA A 112 -13.56 11.79 14.76
CA ALA A 112 -14.56 12.26 15.71
C ALA A 112 -13.87 13.29 16.60
N GLN A 113 -14.50 14.45 16.82
CA GLN A 113 -14.07 15.37 17.86
C GLN A 113 -14.22 14.64 19.19
N THR A 114 -13.16 14.01 19.67
CA THR A 114 -13.14 13.41 21.00
C THR A 114 -13.38 14.55 21.98
N VAL A 115 -14.49 14.50 22.71
CA VAL A 115 -14.87 15.51 23.70
C VAL A 115 -13.71 15.63 24.68
N LYS A 116 -12.99 16.76 24.61
CA LYS A 116 -11.71 16.96 25.30
C LYS A 116 -11.85 16.99 26.83
N ARG A 117 -13.07 17.17 27.34
CA ARG A 117 -13.44 17.03 28.76
C ARG A 117 -14.96 17.00 28.86
N GLU A 118 -15.53 15.94 29.43
CA GLU A 118 -16.92 15.94 29.87
C GLU A 118 -16.92 15.97 31.41
N LYS A 119 -17.47 17.04 31.99
CA LYS A 119 -17.57 17.18 33.45
C LYS A 119 -18.99 16.81 33.88
N VAL A 120 -19.15 15.62 34.43
CA VAL A 120 -20.42 15.17 35.04
C VAL A 120 -20.22 15.12 36.56
N GLY A 121 -20.56 16.21 37.25
CA GLY A 121 -20.48 16.28 38.72
C GLY A 121 -19.04 16.26 39.27
N PRO A 122 -18.77 15.62 40.43
CA PRO A 122 -17.46 15.62 41.09
C PRO A 122 -16.44 14.60 40.51
N LEU A 123 -16.79 13.85 39.47
CA LEU A 123 -15.90 12.89 38.82
C LEU A 123 -15.24 13.54 37.59
N GLU A 124 -13.91 13.45 37.52
CA GLU A 124 -13.13 13.83 36.34
C GLU A 124 -12.60 12.56 35.66
N THR A 125 -12.78 12.45 34.35
CA THR A 125 -12.19 11.39 33.53
C THR A 125 -11.34 12.05 32.45
N GLU A 126 -10.02 11.86 32.54
CA GLU A 126 -9.07 12.31 31.52
C GLU A 126 -8.92 11.18 30.49
N TYR A 127 -9.48 11.39 29.29
CA TYR A 127 -9.19 10.53 28.16
C TYR A 127 -7.82 10.91 27.61
N VAL A 128 -6.91 9.94 27.49
CA VAL A 128 -5.58 10.13 26.88
C VAL A 128 -5.79 10.84 25.54
N ALA A 129 -5.08 11.96 25.35
CA ALA A 129 -5.21 12.76 24.14
C ALA A 129 -5.11 11.86 22.91
N ALA A 130 -6.13 11.92 22.05
CA ALA A 130 -6.07 11.28 20.75
C ALA A 130 -4.77 11.73 20.08
N GLY A 131 -4.00 10.78 19.55
CA GLY A 131 -2.80 11.07 18.77
C GLY A 131 -3.09 12.05 17.64
N SER A 132 -2.06 12.53 16.94
CA SER A 132 -2.25 13.38 15.78
C SER A 132 -3.23 12.71 14.78
N PRO A 133 -3.94 13.46 13.92
CA PRO A 133 -4.78 12.86 12.88
C PRO A 133 -4.05 11.77 12.08
N ALA A 134 -2.74 11.90 11.87
CA ALA A 134 -1.89 10.89 11.25
C ALA A 134 -1.80 9.59 12.09
N ASP A 135 -1.69 9.70 13.42
CA ASP A 135 -1.65 8.54 14.34
C ASP A 135 -3.01 7.82 14.39
N ILE A 136 -4.11 8.57 14.32
CA ILE A 136 -5.47 8.00 14.26
C ILE A 136 -5.65 7.24 12.93
N ILE A 137 -5.20 7.81 11.80
CA ILE A 137 -5.27 7.15 10.50
C ILE A 137 -4.35 5.92 10.46
N SER A 138 -3.15 6.02 11.01
CA SER A 138 -2.19 4.91 11.04
C SER A 138 -2.63 3.77 11.95
N SER A 139 -3.36 4.04 13.02
CA SER A 139 -3.89 3.01 13.92
C SER A 139 -5.16 2.34 13.38
N ALA A 140 -5.92 3.03 12.53
CA ALA A 140 -7.11 2.47 11.88
C ALA A 140 -6.79 1.57 10.67
N ARG A 141 -5.61 1.74 10.04
CA ARG A 141 -5.19 0.93 8.88
C ARG A 141 -4.46 -0.35 9.35
N PRO A 142 -4.86 -1.54 8.88
CA PRO A 142 -4.09 -2.76 9.10
C PRO A 142 -2.66 -2.64 8.55
N VAL A 143 -1.66 -3.04 9.34
CA VAL A 143 -0.26 -3.04 8.92
C VAL A 143 0.10 -4.37 8.27
N MET A 144 0.43 -4.34 6.98
CA MET A 144 0.91 -5.51 6.23
C MET A 144 2.43 -5.52 6.14
N THR A 145 3.09 -6.17 7.10
CA THR A 145 4.56 -6.28 7.14
C THR A 145 5.15 -6.98 5.92
N ILE A 146 4.39 -7.85 5.26
CA ILE A 146 4.80 -8.52 4.01
C ILE A 146 5.03 -7.52 2.87
N LEU A 147 4.27 -6.42 2.81
CA LEU A 147 4.46 -5.39 1.79
C LEU A 147 5.80 -4.68 2.01
N ASP A 148 6.11 -4.33 3.25
CA ASP A 148 7.40 -3.70 3.59
C ASP A 148 8.57 -4.62 3.25
N GLY A 149 8.46 -5.93 3.54
CA GLY A 149 9.49 -6.91 3.19
C GLY A 149 9.70 -7.08 1.69
N LEU A 150 8.61 -7.19 0.92
CA LEU A 150 8.66 -7.32 -0.54
C LEU A 150 9.20 -6.05 -1.21
N LEU A 151 8.78 -4.89 -0.72
CA LEU A 151 9.08 -3.62 -1.37
C LEU A 151 10.43 -3.04 -0.92
N TYR A 152 10.99 -3.46 0.22
CA TYR A 152 12.25 -2.94 0.77
C TYR A 152 13.36 -2.73 -0.28
N PRO A 153 13.66 -3.68 -1.19
CA PRO A 153 14.71 -3.49 -2.20
C PRO A 153 14.43 -2.37 -3.21
N PHE A 154 13.19 -1.88 -3.29
CA PHE A 154 12.73 -0.85 -4.22
C PHE A 154 12.25 0.41 -3.49
N LEU A 155 12.63 0.62 -2.24
CA LEU A 155 12.39 1.86 -1.51
C LEU A 155 13.67 2.66 -1.39
N ARG A 156 13.57 3.99 -1.51
CA ARG A 156 14.68 4.89 -1.23
C ARG A 156 15.09 4.73 0.24
N PRO A 157 16.38 4.52 0.54
CA PRO A 157 16.83 4.49 1.92
C PRO A 157 16.50 5.82 2.59
N VAL A 158 15.90 5.76 3.78
CA VAL A 158 15.68 6.94 4.62
C VAL A 158 17.04 7.33 5.20
N LEU A 159 17.77 8.17 4.48
CA LEU A 159 18.97 8.79 5.02
C LEU A 159 18.52 9.86 6.02
N PRO A 160 18.95 9.83 7.30
CA PRO A 160 18.62 10.88 8.24
C PRO A 160 19.14 12.20 7.67
N GLY A 161 18.24 13.14 7.41
CA GLY A 161 18.59 14.44 6.88
C GLY A 161 19.45 15.19 7.89
N ILE A 162 20.75 15.28 7.64
CA ILE A 162 21.60 16.27 8.30
C ILE A 162 21.23 17.61 7.67
N LEU A 163 20.31 18.32 8.32
CA LEU A 163 19.96 19.68 7.96
C LEU A 163 21.08 20.58 8.50
N VAL A 164 22.04 20.91 7.65
CA VAL A 164 23.04 21.94 7.98
C VAL A 164 22.32 23.28 7.83
N VAL A 165 21.96 23.88 8.97
CA VAL A 165 21.43 25.25 9.08
C VAL A 165 22.60 26.23 9.20
#